data_AF-X0TF20-F1
#
_entry.id   AF-X0TF20-F1
#
_cell.length_a   1.000
_cell.length_b   1.000
_cell.length_c   1.000
_cell.angle_alpha   90.00
_cell.angle_beta   90.00
_cell.angle_gamma   90.00
#
_symmetry.space_group_name_H-M   'P 1'
#
loop_
_entity.id
_entity.type
_entity.pdbx_description
1 polymer ?
#
loop_
_entity_poly.entity_id
_entity_poly.type
_entity_poly.pdbx_seq_one_letter_code
_entity_poly.pdbx_strand_id
1 'polypeptide(L)' 'DEKGMVMDFKDLKAMLKEIVSKLDHKYINDLPYFKKNSPTCENIAHFIHKELSKSIQSKTKISVWETDSSCASFEK' A
#
# COMPACT_ATOMS: atom_id res chain seq x y z
N ASP A 1 25.38 2.65 -6.00
CA ASP A 1 24.91 3.90 -6.60
C ASP A 1 25.43 5.06 -5.77
N GLU A 2 26.03 6.07 -6.39
CA GLU A 2 26.78 7.17 -5.76
C GLU A 2 25.88 8.25 -5.10
N LYS A 3 24.61 7.93 -4.81
CA LYS A 3 23.64 8.85 -4.20
C LYS A 3 23.20 8.52 -2.78
N GLY A 4 23.69 7.44 -2.18
CA GLY A 4 23.32 7.06 -0.80
C GLY A 4 21.82 6.75 -0.60
N MET A 5 21.02 6.72 -1.67
CA MET A 5 19.61 6.31 -1.63
C MET A 5 19.51 4.81 -1.88
N VAL A 6 18.74 4.12 -1.04
CA VAL A 6 18.45 2.69 -1.18
C VAL A 6 17.52 2.42 -2.38
N MET A 7 16.64 3.38 -2.71
CA MET A 7 15.72 3.31 -3.85
C MET A 7 15.33 4.73 -4.30
N ASP A 8 15.07 4.94 -5.59
CA ASP A 8 14.56 6.20 -6.12
C ASP A 8 13.09 6.42 -5.70
N PHE A 9 12.79 7.59 -5.14
CA PHE A 9 11.43 7.95 -4.71
C PHE A 9 10.44 8.01 -5.87
N LYS A 10 10.90 8.34 -7.08
CA LYS A 10 10.06 8.40 -8.29
C LYS A 10 9.56 7.01 -8.66
N ASP A 11 10.43 6.01 -8.60
CA ASP A 11 10.09 4.62 -8.88
C ASP A 11 9.16 4.07 -7.80
N LEU A 12 9.45 4.34 -6.52
CA LEU A 12 8.56 3.97 -5.41
C LEU A 12 7.17 4.57 -5.56
N LYS A 13 7.08 5.85 -5.92
CA LYS A 13 5.81 6.55 -6.14
C LYS A 13 5.05 5.99 -7.34
N ALA A 14 5.74 5.61 -8.41
CA ALA A 14 5.12 4.99 -9.58
C ALA A 14 4.50 3.63 -9.21
N MET A 15 5.28 2.76 -8.54
CA MET A 15 4.80 1.45 -8.07
C MET A 15 3.59 1.60 -7.13
N LEU A 16 3.67 2.51 -6.16
CA LEU A 16 2.56 2.76 -5.24
C LEU A 16 1.32 3.27 -5.98
N LYS A 17 1.49 4.17 -6.96
CA LYS A 17 0.38 4.71 -7.75
C LYS A 17 -0.35 3.61 -8.53
N GLU A 18 0.38 2.66 -9.12
CA GLU A 18 -0.24 1.52 -9.80
C GLU A 18 -1.10 0.68 -8.85
N ILE A 19 -0.61 0.42 -7.63
CA ILE A 19 -1.36 -0.32 -6.61
C ILE A 19 -2.60 0.46 -6.16
N VAL A 20 -2.43 1.74 -5.83
CA VAL A 20 -3.52 2.61 -5.34
C VAL A 20 -4.57 2.84 -6.43
N SER A 21 -4.21 2.90 -7.70
CA SER A 21 -5.17 3.02 -8.81
C SER A 21 -6.17 1.85 -8.93
N LYS A 22 -5.87 0.71 -8.29
CA LYS A 22 -6.81 -0.42 -8.18
C LYS A 22 -7.91 -0.15 -7.15
N LEU A 23 -7.66 0.75 -6.21
CA LEU A 23 -8.53 1.14 -5.10
C LEU A 23 -9.23 2.49 -5.37
N ASP A 24 -8.52 3.42 -6.00
CA ASP A 24 -8.98 4.78 -6.27
C ASP A 24 -10.22 4.80 -7.18
N HIS A 25 -11.21 5.62 -6.82
CA HIS A 25 -12.50 5.76 -7.51
C HIS A 25 -13.24 4.45 -7.81
N LYS A 26 -13.02 3.40 -7.00
CA LYS A 26 -13.66 2.09 -7.15
C LYS A 26 -14.33 1.64 -5.86
N TYR A 27 -15.33 0.79 -6.02
CA TYR A 27 -15.93 0.12 -4.88
C TYR A 27 -14.95 -0.96 -4.38
N ILE A 28 -14.20 -0.64 -3.32
CA ILE A 28 -13.15 -1.51 -2.74
C ILE A 28 -13.68 -2.91 -2.45
N ASN A 29 -14.94 -3.02 -2.03
CA ASN A 29 -15.62 -4.29 -1.73
C ASN A 29 -15.74 -5.24 -2.94
N ASP A 30 -15.64 -4.74 -4.18
CA ASP A 30 -15.67 -5.61 -5.37
C ASP A 30 -14.35 -6.34 -5.62
N LEU A 31 -13.26 -5.87 -5.01
CA LEU A 31 -11.97 -6.53 -5.14
C LEU A 31 -12.00 -7.90 -4.45
N PRO A 32 -11.39 -8.94 -5.05
CA PRO A 32 -11.39 -10.29 -4.49
C PRO A 32 -10.86 -10.38 -3.05
N TYR A 33 -9.91 -9.51 -2.71
CA TYR A 33 -9.34 -9.44 -1.37
C TYR A 33 -10.36 -8.95 -0.32
N PHE A 34 -11.17 -7.96 -0.66
CA PHE A 34 -12.15 -7.35 0.26
C PHE A 34 -13.51 -8.06 0.28
N LYS A 35 -13.74 -9.02 -0.63
CA LYS A 35 -14.88 -9.94 -0.51
C LYS A 35 -14.77 -10.89 0.69
N LYS A 36 -13.54 -11.19 1.13
CA LYS A 36 -13.27 -12.06 2.28
C LYS A 36 -12.82 -11.31 3.53
N ASN A 37 -12.37 -10.06 3.37
CA ASN A 37 -11.84 -9.23 4.44
C ASN A 37 -12.55 -7.87 4.40
N SER A 38 -13.01 -7.35 5.53
CA SER A 38 -13.65 -6.04 5.57
C SER A 38 -12.70 -4.94 5.03
N PRO A 39 -13.20 -3.90 4.35
CA PRO A 39 -12.40 -2.81 3.79
C PRO A 39 -11.90 -1.83 4.87
N THR A 40 -11.32 -2.34 5.96
CA THR A 40 -10.72 -1.51 7.03
C THR A 40 -9.35 -1.00 6.62
N CYS A 41 -8.90 0.09 7.25
CA CYS A 41 -7.58 0.67 6.99
C CYS A 41 -6.44 -0.33 7.20
N GLU A 42 -6.56 -1.25 8.16
CA GLU A 42 -5.57 -2.31 8.42
C GLU A 42 -5.49 -3.29 7.24
N ASN A 43 -6.64 -3.70 6.69
CA ASN A 43 -6.71 -4.60 5.54
C ASN A 43 -6.26 -3.91 4.25
N ILE A 44 -6.51 -2.61 4.10
CA ILE A 44 -5.97 -1.80 3.00
C ILE A 44 -4.45 -1.70 3.11
N ALA A 45 -3.91 -1.41 4.30
CA ALA A 45 -2.47 -1.36 4.53
C ALA A 45 -1.82 -2.72 4.23
N HIS A 46 -2.44 -3.82 4.64
CA HIS A 46 -1.99 -5.17 4.34
C HIS A 46 -2.04 -5.49 2.83
N PHE A 47 -3.11 -5.10 2.14
CA PHE A 47 -3.24 -5.29 0.70
C PHE A 47 -2.14 -4.54 -0.06
N ILE A 48 -1.92 -3.26 0.27
CA ILE A 48 -0.88 -2.45 -0.34
C ILE A 48 0.51 -3.05 -0.05
N HIS A 49 0.77 -3.44 1.20
CA HIS A 49 2.03 -4.10 1.57
C HIS A 49 2.24 -5.37 0.75
N LYS A 50 1.23 -6.24 0.64
CA LYS A 50 1.31 -7.49 -0.11
C LYS A 50 1.59 -7.27 -1.59
N GLU A 51 0.99 -6.26 -2.21
CA GLU A 51 1.27 -5.92 -3.61
C GLU A 51 2.67 -5.32 -3.76
N LEU A 52 3.08 -4.43 -2.84
CA LEU A 52 4.39 -3.78 -2.88
C LEU A 52 5.54 -4.76 -2.62
N SER A 53 5.35 -5.74 -1.74
CA SER A 53 6.33 -6.80 -1.46
C SER A 53 6.64 -7.68 -2.67
N LYS A 54 5.80 -7.67 -3.73
CA LYS A 54 6.12 -8.37 -4.99
C LYS A 54 7.20 -7.65 -5.79
N SER A 55 7.30 -6.33 -5.65
CA SER A 55 8.28 -5.49 -6.34
C SER A 55 9.48 -5.14 -5.46
N ILE A 56 9.28 -5.08 -4.13
CA ILE A 56 10.29 -4.66 -3.15
C ILE A 56 10.48 -5.77 -2.11
N GLN A 57 11.67 -6.36 -2.06
CA GLN A 57 12.03 -7.39 -1.06
C GLN A 57 12.57 -6.82 0.26
N SER A 58 12.71 -5.49 0.36
CA SER A 58 13.12 -4.82 1.59
C SER A 58 11.96 -4.70 2.58
N LYS A 59 12.29 -4.47 3.87
CA LYS A 59 11.29 -4.19 4.89
C LYS A 59 10.51 -2.92 4.54
N THR A 60 9.19 -3.02 4.55
CA THR A 60 8.29 -1.90 4.23
C THR A 60 7.28 -1.71 5.35
N LYS A 61 6.98 -0.45 5.67
CA LYS A 61 5.88 -0.07 6.56
C LYS A 61 4.89 0.76 5.76
N ILE A 62 3.63 0.35 5.77
CA ILE A 62 2.54 1.02 5.06
C ILE A 62 1.58 1.60 6.08
N SER A 63 1.31 2.89 6.00
CA SER A 63 0.38 3.60 6.86
C SER A 63 -0.77 4.17 6.01
N VAL A 64 -2.00 3.85 6.38
CA VAL A 64 -3.23 4.28 5.72
C VAL A 64 -4.01 5.17 6.69
N TRP A 65 -4.32 6.38 6.25
CA TRP A 65 -5.05 7.38 7.02
C TRP A 65 -6.48 7.44 6.52
N GLU A 66 -7.45 7.18 7.40
CA GLU A 66 -8.88 7.32 7.09
C GLU A 66 -9.32 8.77 7.24
N THR A 67 -8.82 9.40 8.30
CA THR A 67 -9.04 10.80 8.65
C THR A 67 -7.73 11.39 9.15
N ASP A 68 -7.68 12.71 9.36
CA ASP A 68 -6.48 13.38 9.88
C ASP A 68 -6.02 12.84 11.25
N SER A 69 -6.91 12.21 12.02
CA SER A 69 -6.61 11.66 13.36
C SER A 69 -6.54 10.13 13.42
N SER A 70 -7.02 9.43 12.39
CA SER A 70 -7.16 7.97 12.39
C SER A 70 -6.28 7.34 11.33
N CYS A 71 -5.31 6.54 11.77
CA CYS A 71 -4.35 5.85 10.93
C CYS A 71 -4.19 4.39 11.35
N ALA A 72 -4.10 3.49 10.37
CA ALA A 72 -3.69 2.11 10.57
C ALA A 72 -2.34 1.88 9.87
N SER A 73 -1.45 1.14 10.52
CA SER A 73 -0.13 0.82 9.97
C SER A 73 0.11 -0.68 9.95
N PHE A 74 0.74 -1.16 8.87
CA PHE A 74 1.15 -2.55 8.71
C PHE A 74 2.65 -2.63 8.38
N GLU A 75 3.38 -3.48 9.09
CA GLU A 75 4.81 -3.74 8.89
C GLU A 75 5.10 -5.24 9.07
N LYS A 76 5.97 -5.80 8.22
CA LYS A 76 6.43 -7.19 8.32
C LYS A 76 7.87 -7.36 7.85
#